data_AF-A0A7V2M8I8-F1
#
_entry.id   AF-A0A7V2M8I8-F1
#
_cell.length_a   1.000
_cell.length_b   1.000
_cell.length_c   1.000
_cell.angle_alpha   90.00
_cell.angle_beta   90.00
_cell.angle_gamma   90.00
#
_symmetry.space_group_name_H-M   'P 1'
#
loop_
_entity.id
_entity.type
_entity.pdbx_description
1 polymer ?
#
loop_
_entity_poly.entity_id
_entity_poly.type
_entity_poly.pdbx_seq_one_letter_code
_entity_poly.pdbx_strand_id
1 'polypeptide(L)'
;MSKSKVVAALSLAALSFAAHAGGGNVGVYASENSARSGAGLTRAEVRAERDAALARGELHRFGEAGPLVAAQPSTRTRAEVRAERDAALARGELHRFGEASPLVAAQPSMRTRGEVQAELLEAIRLGVYGSGGEASPPIATPAQEAQIAAAGRAAAHRFAAMQ
;
A
#
# COMPACT_ATOMS: atom_id res chain seq x y z
N MET A 1 13.22 -51.42 -21.84
CA MET A 1 12.97 -51.14 -23.27
C MET A 1 12.12 -49.89 -23.39
N SER A 2 12.32 -49.14 -24.45
CA SER A 2 12.10 -47.69 -24.59
C SER A 2 10.74 -47.33 -25.19
N LYS A 3 10.16 -46.20 -24.73
CA LYS A 3 9.26 -45.23 -25.41
C LYS A 3 7.86 -45.76 -25.81
N SER A 4 6.78 -45.02 -25.55
CA SER A 4 6.38 -43.95 -26.48
C SER A 4 5.43 -42.93 -25.84
N LYS A 5 5.80 -41.65 -26.00
CA LYS A 5 4.96 -40.47 -25.80
C LYS A 5 4.04 -40.35 -27.00
N VAL A 6 2.73 -40.23 -26.80
CA VAL A 6 1.80 -39.80 -27.85
C VAL A 6 1.54 -38.32 -27.63
N VAL A 7 2.21 -37.49 -28.43
CA VAL A 7 1.92 -36.07 -28.58
C VAL A 7 0.96 -35.97 -29.76
N ALA A 8 -0.31 -35.65 -29.51
CA ALA A 8 -1.26 -35.32 -30.56
C ALA A 8 -1.10 -33.83 -30.91
N ALA A 9 -0.39 -33.56 -32.00
CA ALA A 9 -0.40 -32.26 -32.66
C ALA A 9 -1.59 -32.21 -33.62
N LEU A 10 -2.52 -31.29 -33.39
CA LEU A 10 -3.58 -30.99 -34.36
C LEU A 10 -3.39 -29.55 -34.83
N SER A 11 -2.77 -29.42 -36.00
CA SER A 11 -2.58 -28.16 -36.71
C SER A 11 -3.85 -27.81 -37.50
N LEU A 12 -4.45 -26.65 -37.25
CA LEU A 12 -5.54 -26.13 -38.09
C LEU A 12 -5.04 -24.90 -38.85
N ALA A 13 -4.96 -25.05 -40.18
CA ALA A 13 -4.55 -24.02 -41.12
C ALA A 13 -5.69 -23.01 -41.34
N ALA A 14 -5.39 -21.71 -41.27
CA ALA A 14 -6.29 -20.65 -41.71
C ALA A 14 -5.76 -20.01 -43.00
N LEU A 15 -6.66 -19.96 -43.98
CA LEU A 15 -6.47 -19.57 -45.37
C LEU A 15 -6.42 -18.04 -45.51
N SER A 16 -5.36 -17.49 -46.12
CA SER A 16 -5.20 -16.03 -46.30
C SER A 16 -5.77 -15.56 -47.64
N PHE A 17 -6.70 -14.60 -47.61
CA PHE A 17 -7.16 -13.84 -48.78
C PHE A 17 -6.55 -12.45 -48.75
N ALA A 18 -5.78 -12.09 -49.79
CA ALA A 18 -5.17 -10.77 -49.94
C ALA A 18 -6.03 -9.89 -50.86
N ALA A 19 -6.51 -8.76 -50.35
CA ALA A 19 -7.07 -7.68 -51.15
C ALA A 19 -6.19 -6.43 -50.99
N HIS A 20 -5.68 -5.95 -52.10
CA HIS A 20 -4.71 -4.85 -52.22
C HIS A 20 -5.43 -3.61 -52.76
N ALA A 21 -5.47 -2.51 -52.02
CA ALA A 21 -5.72 -1.17 -52.58
C ALA A 21 -5.45 -0.06 -51.57
N GLY A 22 -4.76 1.00 -52.01
CA GLY A 22 -4.88 2.35 -51.46
C GLY A 22 -3.64 2.86 -50.73
N GLY A 23 -2.87 3.72 -51.39
CA GLY A 23 -1.59 4.25 -50.92
C GLY A 23 -1.67 5.35 -49.87
N GLY A 24 -0.55 5.56 -49.21
CA GLY A 24 -0.29 6.64 -48.26
C GLY A 24 1.13 6.50 -47.74
N ASN A 25 2.05 7.30 -48.29
CA ASN A 25 3.46 7.33 -47.92
C ASN A 25 3.58 7.95 -46.52
N VAL A 26 3.92 7.15 -45.50
CA VAL A 26 4.19 7.64 -44.13
C VAL A 26 5.59 7.19 -43.73
N GLY A 27 6.36 8.17 -43.24
CA GLY A 27 7.80 8.12 -43.07
C GLY A 27 8.36 6.86 -42.41
N VAL A 28 9.52 6.46 -42.94
CA VAL A 28 10.37 5.39 -42.47
C VAL A 28 10.90 5.70 -41.07
N TYR A 29 10.18 5.23 -40.05
CA TYR A 29 10.78 4.79 -38.79
C TYR A 29 10.42 3.32 -38.61
N ALA A 30 11.01 2.47 -39.45
CA ALA A 30 10.88 1.03 -39.32
C ALA A 30 11.62 0.57 -38.06
N SER A 31 10.91 0.48 -36.93
CA SER A 31 11.34 -0.39 -35.84
C SER A 31 11.26 -1.82 -36.36
N GLU A 32 12.43 -2.45 -36.51
CA GLU A 32 12.65 -3.81 -37.01
C GLU A 32 11.88 -4.90 -36.25
N ASN A 33 11.19 -4.56 -35.15
CA ASN A 33 10.32 -5.46 -34.40
C ASN A 33 8.90 -5.64 -34.99
N SER A 34 8.46 -4.80 -35.93
CA SER A 34 7.09 -4.90 -36.46
C SER A 34 6.93 -6.01 -37.51
N ALA A 35 8.02 -6.48 -38.13
CA ALA A 35 7.96 -7.47 -39.21
C ALA A 35 7.88 -8.93 -38.74
N ARG A 36 7.92 -9.20 -37.42
CA ARG A 36 7.71 -10.55 -36.84
C ARG A 36 6.33 -10.76 -36.21
N SER A 37 5.47 -9.76 -36.19
CA SER A 37 4.17 -9.82 -35.51
C SER A 37 3.03 -10.06 -36.49
N GLY A 38 3.11 -11.13 -37.27
CA GLY A 38 1.97 -11.65 -38.03
C GLY A 38 1.01 -12.34 -37.07
N ALA A 39 -0.08 -11.64 -36.69
CA ALA A 39 -1.08 -12.01 -35.68
C ALA A 39 -0.59 -11.92 -34.22
N GLY A 40 -0.22 -10.71 -33.78
CA GLY A 40 -0.18 -10.41 -32.34
C GLY A 40 -1.58 -10.47 -31.72
N LEU A 41 -1.69 -10.97 -30.48
CA LEU A 41 -2.95 -11.02 -29.74
C LEU A 41 -3.67 -9.67 -29.78
N THR A 42 -4.97 -9.70 -30.01
CA THR A 42 -5.84 -8.54 -29.87
C THR A 42 -5.81 -8.06 -28.42
N ARG A 43 -6.10 -6.77 -28.20
CA ARG A 43 -6.22 -6.22 -26.83
C ARG A 43 -7.27 -6.97 -25.98
N ALA A 44 -8.28 -7.56 -26.62
CA ALA A 44 -9.31 -8.35 -25.94
C ALA A 44 -8.72 -9.67 -25.43
N GLU A 45 -7.94 -10.37 -26.26
CA GLU A 45 -7.26 -11.60 -25.88
C GLU A 45 -6.23 -11.38 -24.78
N VAL A 46 -5.42 -10.30 -24.88
CA VAL A 46 -4.45 -9.93 -23.83
C VAL A 46 -5.13 -9.65 -22.49
N ARG A 47 -6.31 -9.00 -22.49
CA ARG A 47 -7.09 -8.77 -21.27
C ARG A 47 -7.65 -10.07 -20.68
N ALA A 48 -8.18 -10.94 -21.53
CA ALA A 48 -8.69 -12.24 -21.10
C ALA A 48 -7.58 -13.11 -20.49
N GLU A 49 -6.39 -13.12 -21.09
CA GLU A 49 -5.23 -13.84 -20.57
C GLU A 49 -4.77 -13.29 -19.21
N ARG A 50 -4.67 -11.96 -19.09
CA ARG A 50 -4.35 -11.29 -17.83
C ARG A 50 -5.37 -11.63 -16.74
N ASP A 51 -6.66 -11.58 -17.04
CA ASP A 51 -7.73 -11.84 -16.07
C ASP A 51 -7.73 -13.32 -15.65
N ALA A 52 -7.43 -14.23 -16.58
CA ALA A 52 -7.25 -15.65 -16.27
C ALA A 52 -6.02 -15.89 -15.38
N ALA A 53 -4.90 -15.21 -15.65
CA ALA A 53 -3.69 -15.29 -14.82
C ALA A 53 -3.92 -14.71 -13.41
N LEU A 54 -4.67 -13.62 -13.28
CA LEU A 54 -5.12 -13.08 -11.98
C LEU A 54 -6.03 -14.06 -11.23
N ALA A 55 -6.94 -14.75 -11.93
CA ALA A 55 -7.82 -15.75 -11.32
C ALA A 55 -7.05 -16.99 -10.83
N ARG A 56 -5.97 -17.38 -11.54
CA ARG A 56 -5.05 -18.44 -11.13
C ARG A 56 -4.06 -18.02 -10.04
N GLY A 57 -3.99 -16.73 -9.70
CA GLY A 57 -3.02 -16.20 -8.74
C GLY A 57 -1.59 -16.14 -9.27
N GLU A 58 -1.41 -16.13 -10.60
CA GLU A 58 -0.11 -16.02 -11.29
C GLU A 58 0.33 -14.57 -11.52
N LEU A 59 -0.54 -13.61 -11.20
CA LEU A 59 -0.23 -12.18 -11.26
C LEU A 59 -0.70 -11.52 -9.98
N HIS A 60 0.04 -10.50 -9.57
CA HIS A 60 -0.40 -9.61 -8.50
C HIS A 60 -1.52 -8.72 -9.00
N ARG A 61 -2.56 -8.58 -8.18
CA ARG A 61 -3.70 -7.72 -8.52
C ARG A 61 -3.36 -6.24 -8.43
N PHE A 62 -2.39 -5.85 -7.60
CA PHE A 62 -2.02 -4.47 -7.31
C PHE A 62 -0.52 -4.34 -7.00
N GLY A 63 0.04 -3.14 -7.27
CA GLY A 63 1.36 -2.70 -6.80
C GLY A 63 2.58 -3.28 -7.52
N GLU A 64 3.77 -2.81 -7.11
CA GLU A 64 5.06 -3.45 -7.42
C GLU A 64 5.31 -4.57 -6.42
N ALA A 65 4.80 -5.75 -6.72
CA ALA A 65 4.82 -6.85 -5.77
C ALA A 65 6.00 -7.80 -6.02
N GLY A 66 6.61 -8.27 -4.92
CA GLY A 66 7.69 -9.26 -4.92
C GLY A 66 7.27 -10.65 -5.43
N PRO A 67 8.05 -11.72 -5.22
CA PRO A 67 7.72 -13.05 -5.74
C PRO A 67 6.32 -13.51 -5.31
N LEU A 68 5.58 -14.13 -6.23
CA LEU A 68 4.30 -14.77 -5.90
C LEU A 68 4.56 -15.95 -4.97
N VAL A 69 4.11 -15.83 -3.73
CA VAL A 69 4.15 -16.91 -2.76
C VAL A 69 2.83 -17.69 -2.86
N ALA A 70 2.92 -19.02 -2.93
CA ALA A 70 1.74 -19.88 -2.95
C ALA A 70 0.82 -19.58 -1.75
N ALA A 71 -0.47 -19.43 -2.01
CA ALA A 71 -1.45 -19.15 -0.98
C ALA A 71 -1.44 -20.27 0.07
N GLN A 72 -1.05 -19.93 1.30
CA GLN A 72 -1.16 -20.81 2.46
C GLN A 72 -2.61 -20.76 2.96
N PRO A 73 -3.36 -21.88 2.91
CA PRO A 73 -4.73 -21.88 3.41
C PRO A 73 -4.71 -21.66 4.93
N SER A 74 -5.49 -20.68 5.41
CA SER A 74 -5.67 -20.47 6.84
C SER A 74 -6.63 -21.52 7.40
N THR A 75 -6.33 -22.02 8.60
CA THR A 75 -7.23 -22.88 9.37
C THR A 75 -8.28 -22.09 10.16
N ARG A 76 -8.18 -20.75 10.20
CA ARG A 76 -9.04 -19.88 10.99
C ARG A 76 -10.27 -19.40 10.22
N THR A 77 -11.38 -19.28 10.93
CA THR A 77 -12.59 -18.66 10.37
C THR A 77 -12.43 -17.14 10.27
N ARG A 78 -13.22 -16.51 9.39
CA ARG A 78 -13.24 -15.04 9.29
C ARG A 78 -13.64 -14.35 10.59
N ALA A 79 -14.45 -15.01 11.42
CA ALA A 79 -14.86 -14.50 12.72
C ALA A 79 -13.69 -14.52 13.71
N GLU A 80 -12.93 -15.62 13.77
CA GLU A 80 -11.74 -15.74 14.61
C GLU A 80 -10.68 -14.71 14.25
N VAL A 81 -10.38 -14.53 12.96
CA VAL A 81 -9.40 -13.54 12.49
C VAL A 81 -9.82 -12.12 12.88
N ARG A 82 -11.12 -11.80 12.81
CA ARG A 82 -11.63 -10.48 13.24
C ARG A 82 -11.50 -10.30 14.76
N ALA A 83 -11.88 -11.31 15.53
CA ALA A 83 -11.78 -11.26 16.99
C ALA A 83 -10.33 -11.09 17.45
N GLU A 84 -9.40 -11.80 16.84
CA GLU A 84 -7.96 -11.68 17.12
C GLU A 84 -7.43 -10.29 16.77
N ARG A 85 -7.77 -9.78 15.58
CA ARG A 85 -7.41 -8.42 15.17
C ARG A 85 -7.95 -7.39 16.16
N ASP A 86 -9.20 -7.50 16.56
CA ASP A 86 -9.83 -6.53 17.46
C ASP A 86 -9.21 -6.59 18.87
N ALA A 87 -8.87 -7.78 19.35
CA ALA A 87 -8.13 -7.96 20.60
C ALA A 87 -6.71 -7.35 20.52
N ALA A 88 -5.99 -7.55 19.41
CA ALA A 88 -4.67 -6.98 19.21
C ALA A 88 -4.72 -5.44 19.09
N LEU A 89 -5.74 -4.87 18.44
CA LEU A 89 -6.00 -3.43 18.43
C LEU A 89 -6.28 -2.89 19.84
N ALA A 90 -7.07 -3.60 20.64
CA ALA A 90 -7.38 -3.20 22.02
C ALA A 90 -6.13 -3.23 22.93
N ARG A 91 -5.22 -4.18 22.71
CA ARG A 91 -3.91 -4.26 23.40
C ARG A 91 -2.89 -3.25 22.87
N GLY A 92 -3.18 -2.55 21.78
CA GLY A 92 -2.24 -1.63 21.14
C GLY A 92 -1.07 -2.34 20.44
N GLU A 93 -1.27 -3.59 20.01
CA GLU A 93 -0.30 -4.40 19.26
C GLU A 93 -0.43 -4.23 17.73
N LEU A 94 -1.53 -3.62 17.28
CA LEU A 94 -1.75 -3.27 15.88
C LEU A 94 -2.08 -1.78 15.75
N HIS A 95 -1.63 -1.18 14.65
CA HIS A 95 -2.09 0.14 14.25
C HIS A 95 -3.48 0.04 13.63
N ARG A 96 -4.34 0.99 13.98
CA ARG A 96 -5.68 1.07 13.39
C ARG A 96 -5.65 1.53 11.93
N PHE A 97 -4.62 2.28 11.53
CA PHE A 97 -4.49 2.88 10.20
C PHE A 97 -3.03 2.90 9.74
N GLY A 98 -2.81 2.88 8.42
CA GLY A 98 -1.48 3.05 7.80
C GLY A 98 -0.59 1.80 7.81
N GLU A 99 0.60 1.94 7.23
CA GLU A 99 1.67 0.95 7.31
C GLU A 99 2.48 1.21 8.59
N ALA A 100 2.72 0.15 9.37
CA ALA A 100 3.12 0.26 10.76
C ALA A 100 4.65 0.31 10.97
N SER A 101 5.15 1.36 11.63
CA SER A 101 6.38 1.28 12.43
C SER A 101 6.13 0.50 13.73
N PRO A 102 7.15 -0.10 14.38
CA PRO A 102 6.97 -0.90 15.60
C PRO A 102 6.25 -0.09 16.69
N LEU A 103 5.24 -0.70 17.31
CA LEU A 103 4.48 -0.10 18.39
C LEU A 103 5.35 -0.02 19.64
N VAL A 104 5.66 1.21 20.05
CA VAL A 104 6.19 1.47 21.39
C VAL A 104 5.01 1.33 22.34
N ALA A 105 5.10 0.40 23.30
CA ALA A 105 4.09 0.24 24.34
C ALA A 105 3.76 1.60 24.97
N ALA A 106 2.48 1.93 25.07
CA ALA A 106 2.03 3.19 25.65
C ALA A 106 2.54 3.30 27.09
N GLN A 107 3.50 4.19 27.32
CA GLN A 107 3.98 4.48 28.66
C GLN A 107 2.91 5.30 29.40
N PRO A 108 2.55 4.94 30.65
CA PRO A 108 1.60 5.72 31.42
C PRO A 108 2.15 7.13 31.61
N SER A 109 1.38 8.14 31.17
CA SER A 109 1.72 9.54 31.40
C SER A 109 1.37 9.93 32.83
N MET A 110 2.28 10.61 33.51
CA MET A 110 2.00 11.26 34.80
C MET A 110 1.25 12.59 34.66
N ARG A 111 1.00 13.05 33.42
CA ARG A 111 0.32 14.32 33.16
C ARG A 111 -1.18 14.16 33.02
N THR A 112 -1.93 15.14 33.52
CA THR A 112 -3.38 15.21 33.32
C THR A 112 -3.71 15.55 31.86
N ARG A 113 -4.93 15.23 31.41
CA ARG A 113 -5.37 15.62 30.06
C ARG A 113 -5.35 17.14 29.85
N GLY A 114 -5.65 17.91 30.89
CA GLY A 114 -5.63 19.38 30.85
C GLY A 114 -4.21 19.92 30.64
N GLU A 115 -3.22 19.35 31.34
CA GLU A 115 -1.81 19.68 31.15
C GLU A 115 -1.35 19.38 29.72
N VAL A 116 -1.61 18.16 29.24
CA VAL A 116 -1.22 17.73 27.89
C VAL A 116 -1.85 18.62 26.81
N GLN A 117 -3.13 18.98 26.98
CA GLN A 117 -3.80 19.84 26.01
C GLN A 117 -3.23 21.27 26.01
N ALA A 118 -2.90 21.82 27.17
CA ALA A 118 -2.27 23.13 27.28
C ALA A 118 -0.87 23.15 26.65
N GLU A 119 -0.05 22.13 26.92
CA GLU A 119 1.27 21.97 26.30
C GLU A 119 1.16 21.86 24.78
N LEU A 120 0.22 21.05 24.28
CA LEU A 120 0.01 20.85 22.85
C LEU A 120 -0.40 22.15 22.13
N LEU A 121 -1.33 22.91 22.71
CA LEU A 121 -1.76 24.20 22.13
C LEU A 121 -0.59 25.20 22.09
N GLU A 122 0.24 25.22 23.12
CA GLU A 122 1.42 26.08 23.15
C GLU A 122 2.47 25.65 22.12
N ALA A 123 2.67 24.34 21.94
CA ALA A 123 3.55 23.79 20.92
C ALA A 123 3.08 24.14 19.49
N ILE A 124 1.77 24.10 19.24
CA ILE A 124 1.16 24.54 17.97
C ILE A 124 1.36 26.04 17.77
N ARG A 125 1.11 26.86 18.80
CA ARG A 125 1.29 28.32 18.76
C ARG A 125 2.74 28.69 18.42
N LEU A 126 3.70 27.95 18.95
CA LEU A 126 5.13 28.14 18.72
C LEU A 126 5.60 27.55 17.38
N GLY A 127 4.74 26.86 16.64
CA GLY A 127 5.06 26.21 15.36
C GLY A 127 6.01 25.02 15.51
N VAL A 128 6.23 24.52 16.73
CA VAL A 128 7.07 23.33 16.98
C VAL A 128 6.31 22.02 16.82
N TYR A 129 5.00 22.12 16.61
CA TYR A 129 4.11 20.99 16.33
C TYR A 129 3.07 21.42 15.29
N GLY A 130 2.85 20.60 14.24
CA GLY A 130 1.77 20.87 13.27
C GLY A 130 2.15 20.78 11.79
N SER A 131 3.34 20.32 11.39
CA SER A 131 3.60 20.01 9.99
C SER A 131 2.92 18.69 9.61
N GLY A 132 1.68 18.77 9.14
CA GLY A 132 0.99 17.66 8.48
C GLY A 132 1.69 17.36 7.14
N GLY A 133 2.73 16.53 7.18
CA GLY A 133 3.54 16.13 6.04
C GLY A 133 4.65 15.16 6.46
N GLU A 134 5.44 14.68 5.51
CA GLU A 134 6.59 13.80 5.77
C GLU A 134 7.76 14.51 6.45
N ALA A 135 7.70 15.83 6.58
CA ALA A 135 8.70 16.62 7.28
C ALA A 135 8.64 16.34 8.78
N SER A 136 9.78 15.96 9.36
CA SER A 136 9.94 15.88 10.81
C SER A 136 9.55 17.21 11.47
N PRO A 137 8.83 17.17 12.60
CA PRO A 137 8.55 18.38 13.35
C PRO A 137 9.87 19.07 13.73
N PRO A 138 9.93 20.41 13.70
CA PRO A 138 11.13 21.13 14.06
C PRO A 138 11.47 20.91 15.53
N ILE A 139 12.77 20.74 15.83
CA ILE A 139 13.25 20.57 17.19
C ILE A 139 13.04 21.88 17.95
N ALA A 140 12.30 21.82 19.07
CA ALA A 140 12.07 22.98 19.92
C ALA A 140 13.38 23.45 20.56
N THR A 141 13.56 24.77 20.65
CA THR A 141 14.64 25.36 21.45
C THR A 141 14.34 25.22 22.96
N PRO A 142 15.34 25.25 23.85
CA PRO A 142 15.11 25.17 25.29
C PRO A 142 14.13 26.24 25.82
N ALA A 143 14.14 27.44 25.22
CA ALA A 143 13.20 28.50 25.57
C ALA A 143 11.75 28.19 25.16
N GLN A 144 11.55 27.51 24.04
CA GLN A 144 10.23 27.04 23.59
C GLN A 144 9.75 25.88 24.46
N GLU A 145 10.62 24.93 24.80
CA GLU A 145 10.30 23.84 25.73
C GLU A 145 9.88 24.37 27.10
N ALA A 146 10.58 25.39 27.62
CA ALA A 146 10.23 26.04 28.88
C ALA A 146 8.84 26.70 28.84
N GLN A 147 8.49 27.34 27.72
CA GLN A 147 7.16 27.94 27.50
C GLN A 147 6.06 26.86 27.46
N ILE A 148 6.28 25.79 26.71
CA ILE A 148 5.36 24.65 26.62
C ILE A 148 5.12 24.05 28.01
N ALA A 149 6.19 23.75 28.74
CA ALA A 149 6.09 23.19 30.08
C ALA A 149 5.43 24.17 31.08
N ALA A 150 5.62 25.48 30.92
CA ALA A 150 4.94 26.49 31.72
C ALA A 150 3.43 26.51 31.47
N ALA A 151 2.99 26.33 30.23
CA ALA A 151 1.57 26.22 29.89
C ALA A 151 0.92 25.01 30.57
N GLY A 152 1.60 23.85 30.56
CA GLY A 152 1.17 22.66 31.29
C GLY A 152 1.00 22.92 32.79
N ARG A 153 2.04 23.46 33.44
CA ARG A 153 1.99 23.80 34.88
C ARG A 153 0.88 24.81 35.21
N ALA A 154 0.68 25.82 34.37
CA ALA A 154 -0.40 26.79 34.56
C ALA A 154 -1.78 26.14 34.48
N ALA A 155 -1.98 25.18 33.59
CA ALA A 155 -3.22 24.40 33.51
C ALA A 155 -3.43 23.54 34.75
N ALA A 156 -2.38 22.90 35.27
CA ALA A 156 -2.42 22.14 36.51
C ALA A 156 -2.89 22.99 37.70
N HIS A 157 -2.32 24.20 37.85
CA HIS A 157 -2.71 25.14 38.91
C HIS A 157 -4.16 25.61 38.78
N ARG A 158 -4.64 25.87 37.56
CA ARG A 158 -6.05 26.23 37.33
C ARG A 158 -6.99 25.10 37.71
N PHE A 159 -6.65 23.86 37.38
CA PHE A 159 -7.43 22.70 37.79
C PHE A 159 -7.47 22.53 39.31
N ALA A 160 -6.33 22.70 39.98
CA ALA A 160 -6.26 22.64 41.44
C ALA A 160 -7.07 23.76 42.13
N ALA A 161 -7.15 24.96 41.52
CA ALA A 161 -7.90 26.08 42.06
C ALA A 161 -9.43 26.00 41.86
N MET A 162 -9.91 25.03 41.05
CA MET A 162 -11.34 24.82 40.79
C MET A 162 -11.97 23.70 41.66
N GLN A 163 -11.17 23.03 42.50
CA GLN A 163 -11.62 22.01 43.46
C GLN A 163 -11.80 22.62 44.85
#